data_AF-D5GI93-F1
#
_entry.id   AF-D5GI93-F1
#
_cell.length_a   1.000
_cell.length_b   1.000
_cell.length_c   1.000
_cell.angle_alpha   90.00
_cell.angle_beta   90.00
_cell.angle_gamma   90.00
#
_symmetry.space_group_name_H-M   'P 1'
#
loop_
_entity.id
_entity.type
_entity.pdbx_description
1 polymer ?
#
loop_
_entity_poly.entity_id
_entity_poly.type
_entity_poly.pdbx_seq_one_letter_code
_entity_poly.pdbx_strand_id
1 'polypeptide(L)'
;MLVAGFAGVLMTLAKTTLFVLNEFCAGGRHVAHNDLKNFVLFYVLPNGLWIAFPGWCTYWFAREIVKGIDTGSGGKVKKRV
;
A
#
# COMPACT_ATOMS: atom_id res chain seq x y z
N MET A 1 -16.98 4.68 -3.17
CA MET A 1 -16.12 4.61 -1.95
C MET A 1 -14.91 3.68 -2.12
N LEU A 2 -15.04 2.48 -2.71
CA LEU A 2 -13.91 1.53 -2.89
C LEU A 2 -12.67 2.12 -3.61
N VAL A 3 -12.87 2.86 -4.71
CA VAL A 3 -11.75 3.47 -5.47
C VAL A 3 -11.05 4.59 -4.68
N ALA A 4 -11.80 5.41 -3.96
CA ALA A 4 -11.22 6.46 -3.11
C ALA A 4 -10.44 5.88 -1.92
N GLY A 5 -10.96 4.81 -1.31
CA GLY A 5 -10.25 4.06 -0.27
C GLY A 5 -8.97 3.39 -0.79
N PHE A 6 -9.04 2.77 -1.97
CA PHE A 6 -7.87 2.21 -2.65
C PHE A 6 -6.81 3.28 -2.93
N ALA A 7 -7.20 4.42 -3.49
CA ALA A 7 -6.28 5.52 -3.80
C ALA A 7 -5.63 6.08 -2.53
N GLY A 8 -6.38 6.30 -1.46
CA GLY A 8 -5.83 6.80 -0.19
C GLY A 8 -4.82 5.86 0.45
N VAL A 9 -5.12 4.56 0.47
CA VAL A 9 -4.21 3.54 1.03
C VAL A 9 -2.99 3.34 0.14
N LEU A 10 -3.17 3.32 -1.19
CA LEU A 10 -2.08 3.18 -2.16
C LEU A 10 -1.11 4.37 -2.11
N MET A 11 -1.62 5.60 -1.98
CA MET A 11 -0.77 6.79 -1.84
C MET A 11 0.04 6.77 -0.54
N THR A 12 -0.56 6.23 0.54
CA THR A 12 0.14 6.04 1.81
C THR A 12 1.27 5.02 1.66
N LEU A 13 0.98 3.87 1.03
CA LEU A 13 1.99 2.85 0.73
C LEU A 13 3.13 3.39 -0.13
N ALA A 14 2.80 4.14 -1.20
CA ALA A 14 3.77 4.71 -2.11
C ALA A 14 4.71 5.69 -1.39
N LYS A 15 4.16 6.60 -0.58
CA LYS A 15 4.96 7.54 0.22
C LYS A 15 5.92 6.81 1.16
N THR A 16 5.44 5.84 1.93
CA THR A 16 6.28 5.13 2.90
C THR A 16 7.37 4.31 2.21
N THR A 17 7.05 3.67 1.08
CA THR A 17 8.02 2.91 0.28
C THR A 17 9.11 3.83 -0.29
N LEU A 18 8.71 4.98 -0.86
CA LEU A 18 9.64 5.97 -1.38
C LEU A 18 10.56 6.52 -0.28
N PHE A 19 10.03 6.75 0.91
CA PHE A 19 10.82 7.25 2.04
C PHE A 19 11.92 6.25 2.46
N VAL A 20 11.55 4.96 2.58
CA VAL A 20 12.50 3.89 2.94
C VAL A 20 13.54 3.68 1.84
N LEU A 21 13.11 3.66 0.56
CA LEU A 21 14.01 3.45 -0.56
C LEU A 21 14.97 4.64 -0.77
N ASN A 22 14.47 5.86 -0.57
CA ASN A 22 15.29 7.06 -0.61
C ASN A 22 16.38 7.05 0.46
N GLU A 23 16.06 6.63 1.69
CA GLU A 23 17.07 6.53 2.75
C GLU A 23 18.11 5.43 2.46
N PHE A 24 17.68 4.33 1.83
CA PHE A 24 18.59 3.28 1.34
C PHE A 24 19.54 3.81 0.26
N CYS A 25 19.04 4.53 -0.75
CA CYS A 25 19.85 5.15 -1.79
C CYS A 25 20.75 6.29 -1.28
N ALA A 26 20.32 7.02 -0.24
CA ALA A 26 21.09 8.09 0.38
C ALA A 26 22.17 7.56 1.35
N GLY A 27 22.30 6.24 1.53
CA GLY A 27 23.29 5.62 2.41
C GLY A 27 23.05 5.89 3.89
N GLY A 28 21.80 6.13 4.30
CA GLY A 28 21.46 6.44 5.70
C GLY A 28 21.89 7.82 6.16
N ARG A 29 22.16 8.77 5.25
CA ARG A 29 22.67 10.12 5.56
C ARG A 29 21.88 10.87 6.64
N HIS A 30 20.58 10.62 6.80
CA HIS A 30 19.75 11.32 7.78
C HIS A 30 19.48 10.51 9.04
N VAL A 31 19.65 9.18 9.02
CA VAL A 31 19.28 8.32 10.16
C VAL A 31 20.45 7.51 10.74
N ALA A 32 21.58 7.41 10.03
CA ALA A 32 22.78 6.69 10.48
C ALA A 32 23.57 7.40 11.61
N HIS A 33 23.18 8.62 12.01
CA HIS A 33 23.71 9.27 13.21
C HIS A 33 23.14 8.69 14.51
N ASN A 34 22.03 7.94 14.45
CA ASN A 34 21.46 7.27 15.61
C ASN A 34 22.02 5.86 15.77
N ASP A 35 22.15 5.41 17.02
CA ASP A 35 22.50 4.02 17.35
C ASP A 35 21.60 3.06 16.55
N LEU A 36 22.21 2.00 15.99
CA LEU A 36 21.58 1.06 15.07
C LEU A 36 20.33 0.41 15.68
N LYS A 37 20.30 0.24 17.01
CA LYS A 37 19.11 -0.20 17.76
C LYS A 37 17.96 0.80 17.71
N ASN A 38 18.23 2.10 17.94
CA ASN A 38 17.20 3.14 17.86
C ASN A 38 16.71 3.33 16.43
N PHE A 39 17.59 3.19 15.44
CA PHE A 39 17.21 3.18 14.04
C PHE A 39 16.20 2.08 13.73
N VAL A 40 16.50 0.82 14.07
CA VAL A 40 15.59 -0.29 13.76
C VAL A 40 14.27 -0.16 14.51
N LEU A 41 14.30 0.24 15.79
CA LEU A 41 13.10 0.33 16.62
C LEU A 41 12.17 1.50 16.23
N PHE A 42 12.73 2.69 16.00
CA PHE A 42 11.93 3.91 15.75
C PHE A 42 11.74 4.24 14.27
N TYR A 43 12.57 3.71 13.38
CA TYR A 43 12.45 3.94 11.95
C TYR A 43 11.93 2.69 11.24
N VAL A 44 12.63 1.56 11.33
CA VAL A 44 12.28 0.36 10.53
C VAL A 44 10.96 -0.27 11.00
N LEU A 45 10.77 -0.42 12.32
CA LEU A 45 9.60 -1.08 12.88
C LEU A 45 8.27 -0.36 12.54
N PRO A 46 8.11 0.96 12.80
CA PRO A 46 6.86 1.64 12.48
C PRO A 46 6.66 1.81 10.97
N ASN A 47 7.71 2.15 10.20
CA ASN A 47 7.57 2.27 8.73
C ASN A 47 7.28 0.91 8.08
N GLY A 48 7.90 -0.17 8.57
CA GLY A 48 7.65 -1.53 8.09
C GLY A 48 6.21 -1.99 8.38
N LEU A 49 5.69 -1.72 9.59
CA LEU A 49 4.28 -1.96 9.92
C LEU A 49 3.35 -1.15 8.99
N TRP A 50 3.72 0.10 8.69
CA TRP A 50 3.00 0.97 7.78
C TRP A 50 3.20 0.66 6.29
N ILE A 51 4.03 -0.32 5.94
CA ILE A 51 4.09 -0.87 4.58
C ILE A 51 3.23 -2.14 4.53
N ALA A 52 3.35 -3.01 5.54
CA ALA A 52 2.60 -4.26 5.61
C ALA A 52 1.09 -4.03 5.68
N PHE A 53 0.64 -3.11 6.57
CA PHE A 53 -0.78 -2.87 6.78
C PHE A 53 -1.46 -2.22 5.55
N PRO A 54 -0.96 -1.10 4.99
CA PRO A 54 -1.51 -0.53 3.76
C PRO A 54 -1.34 -1.46 2.56
N GLY A 55 -0.24 -2.21 2.46
CA GLY A 55 -0.02 -3.19 1.39
C GLY A 55 -1.11 -4.26 1.38
N TRP A 56 -1.46 -4.80 2.55
CA TRP A 56 -2.56 -5.75 2.69
C TRP A 56 -3.90 -5.13 2.30
N CYS A 57 -4.20 -3.93 2.79
CA CYS A 57 -5.43 -3.21 2.46
C CYS A 57 -5.55 -2.92 0.96
N THR A 58 -4.46 -2.46 0.31
CA THR A 58 -4.39 -2.23 -1.14
C THR A 58 -4.69 -3.50 -1.92
N TYR A 59 -4.12 -4.64 -1.52
CA TYR A 59 -4.40 -5.93 -2.15
C TYR A 59 -5.87 -6.34 -2.03
N TRP A 60 -6.46 -6.18 -0.84
CA TRP A 60 -7.87 -6.50 -0.62
C TRP A 60 -8.80 -5.60 -1.44
N PHE A 61 -8.57 -4.29 -1.43
CA PHE A 61 -9.35 -3.34 -2.23
C PHE A 61 -9.21 -3.60 -3.74
N ALA A 62 -8.00 -3.90 -4.22
CA ALA A 62 -7.78 -4.25 -5.62
C ALA A 62 -8.60 -5.48 -6.05
N ARG A 63 -8.64 -6.52 -5.21
CA ARG A 63 -9.44 -7.72 -5.47
C ARG A 63 -10.93 -7.43 -5.57
N GLU A 64 -11.47 -6.61 -4.67
CA GLU A 64 -12.89 -6.25 -4.71
C GLU A 64 -13.24 -5.37 -5.92
N ILE A 65 -12.32 -4.49 -6.34
CA ILE A 65 -12.49 -3.72 -7.58
C ILE A 65 -12.54 -4.66 -8.79
N VAL A 66 -11.62 -5.62 -8.90
CA VAL A 66 -11.59 -6.59 -10.02
C VAL A 66 -12.85 -7.45 -10.05
N LYS A 67 -13.28 -8.00 -8.91
CA LYS A 67 -14.54 -8.77 -8.81
C LYS A 67 -15.77 -7.96 -9.22
N GLY A 68 -15.80 -6.67 -8.85
CA GLY A 68 -16.88 -5.76 -9.24
C GLY A 68 -16.94 -5.55 -10.76
N ILE A 69 -15.78 -5.47 -11.42
CA ILE A 69 -15.67 -5.38 -12.88
C ILE A 69 -16.15 -6.68 -13.53
N ASP A 70 -15.65 -7.84 -13.10
CA ASP A 70 -16.03 -9.14 -13.69
C ASP A 70 -17.54 -9.41 -13.58
N THR A 71 -18.15 -9.04 -12.45
CA THR A 71 -19.59 -9.19 -12.23
C THR A 71 -20.40 -8.26 -13.15
N GLY A 72 -19.91 -7.04 -13.41
CA GLY A 72 -20.55 -6.08 -14.32
C GLY A 72 -20.40 -6.46 -15.80
N SER A 73 -19.26 -7.04 -16.18
CA SER A 73 -19.00 -7.52 -17.55
C SER A 73 -19.81 -8.78 -17.91
N GLY A 74 -20.22 -9.57 -16.91
CA GLY A 74 -21.07 -10.77 -17.08
C GLY A 74 -22.58 -10.49 -17.23
N GLY A 75 -22.98 -9.31 -17.73
CA GLY A 75 -24.38 -8.92 -17.91
C GLY A 75 -25.19 -10.00 -18.61
N LYS A 76 -26.00 -10.74 -17.85
CA LYS A 76 -26.91 -11.75 -18.40
C LYS A 76 -27.92 -11.02 -19.30
N VAL A 77 -27.76 -11.16 -20.62
CA VAL A 77 -28.79 -10.80 -21.59
C VAL A 77 -30.02 -11.63 -21.24
N LYS A 78 -30.97 -11.02 -20.52
CA LYS A 78 -32.26 -11.65 -20.21
C LYS A 78 -32.99 -11.80 -21.54
N LYS A 79 -32.95 -13.01 -22.12
CA LYS A 79 -33.78 -13.39 -23.28
C LYS A 79 -35.23 -13.13 -22.88
N ARG A 80 -35.83 -12.11 -23.50
CA ARG A 80 -37.25 -11.78 -23.38
C ARG A 80 -37.96 -12.80 -24.27
N VAL A 81 -38.59 -13.79 -23.63
CA VAL A 81 -39.53 -14.73 -24.28
C VAL A 81 -40.85 -14.02 -24.50
#